data_AF-A0A953AMZ8-F1
#
_entry.id   AF-A0A953AMZ8-F1
#
_cell.length_a   1.000
_cell.length_b   1.000
_cell.length_c   1.000
_cell.angle_alpha   90.00
_cell.angle_beta   90.00
_cell.angle_gamma   90.00
#
_symmetry.space_group_name_H-M   'P 1'
#
loop_
_entity.id
_entity.type
_entity.pdbx_description
1 polymer ?
#
loop_
_entity_poly.entity_id
_entity_poly.type
_entity_poly.pdbx_seq_one_letter_code
_entity_poly.pdbx_strand_id
1 'polypeptide(L)'
;MTRTLRPAALGFVLGFVVALAGACGGTKTCDPGTCASGCCDENGTCQSGSDVSACGTGGASCTACAPGQQCNAGICTTPGGDGGSDGGSGSDYLTWCDELAAATCSRAIRCDQVSASLESSCRAVFKQRCEKDARNYAKGYRTFDSAKAAQCLATAQDAGCTGEIELPCTDVLKPNSGAGQSCLANEDCKDTGTGCGGLGCEKTCTHFGGLYEPCREIGCDPGLYCDETKEPDLCVPKKGPGSACSSPSQCASGTHCDGTTHTCLPNPGAGELCQGESCAVGTYCDFNTSTCRPQVPVGGECTFNSCVDQAFCDFSTSPATCVARRGVGGACVIEDNCQIGLACRQGTCQPRVREGESCQGPSDCENGTSCDSITRTCLRLRIDAAPGESCTDDFVLCEYGSRCVGAEENPDGGVGTLGTCQLRQVGDPCTDHYECPDESFCSKTEGRSQGVCVAATIGSACSTSNQCPPTAYCQRGSGAVEGSCQPRLAMGASCDPNQQDVCLSPTVCRNGACLPLGEPGEACSDLGTCKFFTECIGGTCQPVGLLGQPCWIFGVCFEGTCDDATATCVAPKNAGDACGDDEECASGVCDGTCQACN
;
A
#
# COMPACT_ATOMS: atom_id res chain seq x y z
N MET A 1 33.97 -39.48 -35.54
CA MET A 1 32.78 -40.19 -36.03
C MET A 1 31.57 -39.30 -35.74
N THR A 2 31.45 -38.09 -36.28
CA THR A 2 31.01 -37.68 -37.63
C THR A 2 29.70 -38.29 -38.13
N ARG A 3 28.73 -37.36 -38.36
CA ARG A 3 27.49 -37.40 -39.19
C ARG A 3 26.21 -37.85 -38.44
N THR A 4 25.06 -37.17 -38.57
CA THR A 4 24.52 -36.44 -39.74
C THR A 4 23.36 -35.50 -39.37
N LEU A 5 23.47 -34.25 -39.79
CA LEU A 5 22.35 -33.32 -40.05
C LEU A 5 21.71 -33.64 -41.41
N ARG A 6 20.40 -33.40 -41.56
CA ARG A 6 19.71 -33.27 -42.85
C ARG A 6 18.75 -32.07 -42.86
N PRO A 7 18.82 -31.20 -43.89
CA PRO A 7 17.85 -30.14 -44.19
C PRO A 7 16.96 -30.49 -45.40
N ALA A 8 15.84 -29.77 -45.58
CA ALA A 8 15.09 -29.59 -46.82
C ALA A 8 14.45 -28.17 -46.75
N ALA A 9 14.64 -27.17 -47.63
CA ALA A 9 14.59 -27.07 -49.11
C ALA A 9 13.17 -27.40 -49.64
N LEU A 10 12.47 -26.68 -50.53
CA LEU A 10 12.61 -25.43 -51.29
C LEU A 10 11.34 -25.35 -52.20
N GLY A 11 10.87 -24.16 -52.62
CA GLY A 11 9.96 -23.96 -53.78
C GLY A 11 8.65 -23.22 -53.44
N PHE A 12 8.11 -22.29 -54.24
CA PHE A 12 8.22 -22.05 -55.68
C PHE A 12 7.85 -20.59 -56.03
N VAL A 13 8.35 -20.12 -57.17
CA VAL A 13 8.25 -18.76 -57.73
C VAL A 13 7.20 -18.71 -58.85
N LEU A 14 6.74 -17.49 -59.19
CA LEU A 14 6.41 -16.97 -60.55
C LEU A 14 4.96 -16.96 -61.09
N GLY A 15 4.51 -15.74 -61.42
CA GLY A 15 3.76 -15.38 -62.64
C GLY A 15 2.48 -14.55 -62.40
N PHE A 16 2.06 -13.58 -63.21
CA PHE A 16 2.61 -12.85 -64.36
C PHE A 16 1.57 -11.75 -64.73
N VAL A 17 2.01 -10.49 -64.84
CA VAL A 17 1.64 -9.43 -65.82
C VAL A 17 0.17 -9.24 -66.30
N VAL A 18 -0.34 -8.00 -66.18
CA VAL A 18 -0.96 -7.09 -67.20
C VAL A 18 -2.16 -6.32 -66.62
N ALA A 19 -2.01 -5.00 -66.43
CA ALA A 19 -2.99 -3.97 -66.82
C ALA A 19 -2.41 -2.55 -66.66
N LEU A 20 -1.99 -1.97 -67.78
CA LEU A 20 -1.76 -0.54 -67.98
C LEU A 20 -3.10 0.11 -68.35
N ALA A 21 -3.54 1.12 -67.59
CA ALA A 21 -4.19 2.32 -68.13
C ALA A 21 -4.53 3.35 -67.02
N GLY A 22 -3.89 4.52 -67.12
CA GLY A 22 -4.53 5.82 -66.87
C GLY A 22 -4.72 6.29 -65.43
N ALA A 23 -3.76 7.08 -64.93
CA ALA A 23 -4.10 8.25 -64.11
C ALA A 23 -2.93 9.24 -64.06
N CYS A 24 -3.02 10.28 -64.87
CA CYS A 24 -2.40 11.57 -64.56
C CYS A 24 -3.09 12.10 -63.28
N GLY A 25 -2.63 11.67 -62.11
CA GLY A 25 -2.97 12.30 -60.83
C GLY A 25 -1.77 13.16 -60.45
N GLY A 26 -1.94 14.48 -60.48
CA GLY A 26 -0.89 15.42 -60.10
C GLY A 26 -0.27 15.02 -58.77
N THR A 27 1.05 15.17 -58.65
CA THR A 27 1.80 15.10 -57.39
C THR A 27 0.96 15.77 -56.31
N LYS A 28 0.37 14.98 -55.40
CA LYS A 28 -0.42 15.53 -54.30
C LYS A 28 0.51 16.44 -53.54
N THR A 29 0.25 17.73 -53.66
CA THR A 29 0.96 18.78 -52.95
C THR A 29 0.79 18.47 -51.46
N CYS A 30 1.90 18.37 -50.73
CA CYS A 30 1.86 18.16 -49.29
C CYS A 30 0.94 19.21 -48.65
N ASP A 31 0.01 18.72 -47.83
CA ASP A 31 -1.05 19.48 -47.18
C ASP A 31 -1.31 18.89 -45.77
N PRO A 32 -2.09 19.56 -44.91
CA PRO A 32 -2.37 19.06 -43.57
C PRO A 32 -3.04 17.68 -43.51
N GLY A 33 -3.73 17.25 -44.58
CA GLY A 33 -4.38 15.95 -44.64
C GLY A 33 -3.45 14.80 -45.04
N THR A 34 -2.38 15.12 -45.77
CA THR A 34 -1.35 14.18 -46.21
C THR A 34 -0.13 14.16 -45.29
N CYS A 35 0.05 15.20 -44.46
CA CYS A 35 1.19 15.38 -43.57
C CYS A 35 0.77 15.82 -42.14
N ALA A 36 -0.22 15.13 -41.55
CA ALA A 36 -0.83 15.55 -40.29
C ALA A 36 0.16 15.69 -39.12
N SER A 37 1.21 14.86 -39.06
CA SER A 37 2.22 14.88 -38.00
C SER A 37 3.53 15.57 -38.37
N GLY A 38 3.67 16.09 -39.61
CA GLY A 38 4.94 16.57 -40.15
C GLY A 38 4.84 17.91 -40.86
N CYS A 39 5.84 18.24 -41.67
CA CYS A 39 5.89 19.49 -42.45
C CYS A 39 6.20 19.22 -43.93
N CYS A 40 5.92 20.19 -44.80
CA CYS A 40 6.11 20.10 -46.24
C CYS A 40 7.39 20.82 -46.68
N ASP A 41 8.27 20.11 -47.39
CA ASP A 41 9.46 20.73 -47.98
C ASP A 41 9.15 21.50 -49.29
N GLU A 42 10.17 22.14 -49.87
CA GLU A 42 10.05 22.94 -51.10
C GLU A 42 9.64 22.11 -52.33
N ASN A 43 9.83 20.78 -52.30
CA ASN A 43 9.41 19.87 -53.35
C ASN A 43 7.96 19.36 -53.13
N GLY A 44 7.29 19.83 -52.08
CA GLY A 44 5.96 19.37 -51.69
C GLY A 44 5.95 17.95 -51.14
N THR A 45 7.07 17.50 -50.55
CA THR A 45 7.17 16.19 -49.88
C THR A 45 6.98 16.37 -48.37
N CYS A 46 6.19 15.47 -47.76
CA CYS A 46 6.00 15.44 -46.32
C CYS A 46 7.26 14.89 -45.63
N GLN A 47 7.87 15.72 -44.79
CA GLN A 47 8.95 15.38 -43.89
C GLN A 47 8.39 15.05 -42.50
N SER A 48 9.17 14.31 -41.69
CA SER A 48 8.77 13.88 -40.34
C SER A 48 8.43 15.04 -39.40
N GLY A 49 8.96 16.25 -39.67
CA GLY A 49 8.72 17.43 -38.85
C GLY A 49 9.56 17.50 -37.58
N SER A 50 10.45 16.53 -37.35
CA SER A 50 11.35 16.44 -36.20
C SER A 50 12.82 16.74 -36.53
N ASP A 51 13.16 16.89 -37.81
CA ASP A 51 14.54 17.15 -38.22
C ASP A 51 14.89 18.64 -38.07
N VAL A 52 16.11 18.90 -37.62
CA VAL A 52 16.61 20.27 -37.41
C VAL A 52 16.63 21.09 -38.71
N SER A 53 16.80 20.42 -39.85
CA SER A 53 16.73 21.02 -41.18
C SER A 53 15.31 21.08 -41.77
N ALA A 54 14.32 20.44 -41.13
CA ALA A 54 12.95 20.34 -41.61
C ALA A 54 11.95 20.23 -40.44
N CYS A 55 11.86 21.30 -39.64
CA CYS A 55 11.03 21.35 -38.44
C CYS A 55 9.63 21.92 -38.73
N GLY A 56 8.58 21.29 -38.19
CA GLY A 56 7.20 21.75 -38.30
C GLY A 56 6.18 20.61 -38.11
N THR A 57 4.90 20.94 -37.87
CA THR A 57 3.80 19.96 -37.80
C THR A 57 2.57 20.42 -38.59
N GLY A 58 1.60 19.51 -38.78
CA GLY A 58 0.30 19.84 -39.36
C GLY A 58 0.34 20.20 -40.85
N GLY A 59 1.34 19.73 -41.61
CA GLY A 59 1.49 20.02 -43.03
C GLY A 59 1.87 21.48 -43.32
N ALA A 60 2.39 22.22 -42.33
CA ALA A 60 3.00 23.53 -42.55
C ALA A 60 4.32 23.39 -43.33
N SER A 61 4.83 24.48 -43.92
CA SER A 61 6.14 24.45 -44.59
C SER A 61 7.27 24.21 -43.59
N CYS A 62 8.17 23.28 -43.91
CA CYS A 62 9.32 22.95 -43.09
C CYS A 62 10.24 24.17 -42.91
N THR A 63 10.67 24.41 -41.67
CA THR A 63 11.62 25.48 -41.34
C THR A 63 12.89 24.86 -40.75
N ALA A 64 14.06 25.29 -41.23
CA ALA A 64 15.33 24.92 -40.60
C ALA A 64 15.55 25.73 -39.33
N CYS A 65 15.87 25.06 -38.22
CA CYS A 65 16.15 25.73 -36.96
C CYS A 65 17.49 26.48 -37.02
N ALA A 66 17.60 27.57 -36.25
CA ALA A 66 18.84 28.34 -36.19
C ALA A 66 19.99 27.49 -35.58
N PRO A 67 21.26 27.80 -35.88
CA PRO A 67 22.40 27.11 -35.26
C PRO A 67 22.27 27.09 -33.73
N GLY A 68 22.32 25.89 -33.16
CA GLY A 68 22.15 25.66 -31.73
C GLY A 68 20.71 25.45 -31.27
N GLN A 69 19.70 25.45 -32.15
CA GLN A 69 18.32 25.06 -31.83
C GLN A 69 18.06 23.56 -32.10
N GLN A 70 17.07 22.97 -31.41
CA GLN A 70 16.54 21.63 -31.69
C GLN A 70 15.08 21.73 -32.12
N CYS A 71 14.63 20.78 -32.95
CA CYS A 71 13.22 20.69 -33.32
C CYS A 71 12.47 19.79 -32.34
N ASN A 72 11.69 20.38 -31.42
CA ASN A 72 10.87 19.65 -30.46
C ASN A 72 9.39 19.85 -30.77
N ALA A 73 8.66 18.77 -31.05
CA ALA A 73 7.25 18.79 -31.45
C ALA A 73 6.93 19.76 -32.62
N GLY A 74 7.86 19.89 -33.58
CA GLY A 74 7.76 20.78 -34.73
C GLY A 74 7.96 22.26 -34.44
N ILE A 75 8.54 22.60 -33.30
CA ILE A 75 8.95 23.98 -32.96
C ILE A 75 10.47 24.00 -32.73
N CYS A 76 11.14 24.94 -33.38
CA CYS A 76 12.56 25.18 -33.14
C CYS A 76 12.75 25.86 -31.78
N THR A 77 13.23 25.13 -30.80
CA THR A 77 13.57 25.66 -29.47
C THR A 77 15.08 25.83 -29.38
N THR A 78 15.54 26.95 -28.82
CA THR A 78 16.88 26.97 -28.24
C THR A 78 16.86 25.95 -27.10
N PRO A 79 17.77 24.96 -27.06
CA PRO A 79 18.03 24.20 -25.85
C PRO A 79 18.20 25.25 -24.77
N GLY A 80 17.33 25.20 -23.77
CA GLY A 80 17.52 26.01 -22.57
C GLY A 80 18.97 25.80 -22.17
N GLY A 81 19.67 26.90 -21.87
CA GLY A 81 20.93 26.85 -21.16
C GLY A 81 20.70 26.37 -19.73
N ASP A 82 20.10 25.19 -19.61
CA ASP A 82 20.01 24.37 -18.43
C ASP A 82 21.18 23.40 -18.60
N GLY A 83 22.15 23.46 -17.70
CA GLY A 83 23.32 22.60 -17.76
C GLY A 83 22.90 21.13 -17.91
N GLY A 84 23.39 20.49 -18.98
CA GLY A 84 23.44 19.04 -19.18
C GLY A 84 22.34 18.21 -18.52
N SER A 85 21.25 17.96 -19.24
CA SER A 85 20.32 16.88 -18.93
C SER A 85 19.98 16.13 -20.23
N ASP A 86 20.98 15.47 -20.79
CA ASP A 86 20.75 14.45 -21.80
C ASP A 86 20.24 13.18 -21.10
N GLY A 87 19.05 12.76 -21.53
CA GLY A 87 18.24 11.63 -21.08
C GLY A 87 19.02 10.38 -20.63
N GLY A 88 18.64 9.92 -19.44
CA GLY A 88 19.15 8.69 -18.82
C GLY A 88 19.53 8.85 -17.35
N SER A 89 19.40 10.04 -16.78
CA SER A 89 19.59 10.27 -15.34
C SER A 89 18.47 9.55 -14.61
N GLY A 90 18.71 8.31 -14.18
CA GLY A 90 18.22 7.95 -12.86
C GLY A 90 18.78 9.01 -11.93
N SER A 91 17.99 10.05 -11.63
CA SER A 91 18.29 10.97 -10.56
C SER A 91 18.68 10.08 -9.40
N ASP A 92 19.89 10.24 -8.87
CA ASP A 92 20.24 9.44 -7.71
C ASP A 92 19.18 9.69 -6.62
N TYR A 93 19.03 8.72 -5.72
CA TYR A 93 17.99 8.78 -4.71
C TYR A 93 18.01 10.10 -3.90
N LEU A 94 19.19 10.70 -3.70
CA LEU A 94 19.35 11.97 -2.99
C LEU A 94 18.78 13.16 -3.77
N THR A 95 19.04 13.20 -5.07
CA THR A 95 18.49 14.22 -5.98
C THR A 95 16.97 14.14 -6.00
N TRP A 96 16.44 12.92 -6.14
CA TRP A 96 14.99 12.69 -6.07
C TRP A 96 14.39 13.11 -4.72
N CYS A 97 15.06 12.81 -3.60
CA CYS A 97 14.64 13.25 -2.28
C CYS A 97 14.59 14.77 -2.13
N ASP A 98 15.59 15.49 -2.66
CA ASP A 98 15.61 16.96 -2.65
C ASP A 98 14.46 17.53 -3.49
N GLU A 99 14.16 16.92 -4.64
CA GLU A 99 13.03 17.29 -5.50
C GLU A 99 11.67 17.00 -4.84
N LEU A 100 11.53 15.85 -4.17
CA LEU A 100 10.31 15.48 -3.45
C LEU A 100 10.07 16.40 -2.25
N ALA A 101 11.12 16.71 -1.49
CA ALA A 101 11.06 17.68 -0.40
C ALA A 101 10.67 19.07 -0.93
N ALA A 102 11.25 19.49 -2.06
CA ALA A 102 10.91 20.74 -2.73
C ALA A 102 9.42 20.80 -3.11
N ALA A 103 8.93 19.76 -3.80
CA ALA A 103 7.55 19.67 -4.26
C ALA A 103 6.57 19.71 -3.07
N THR A 104 6.84 18.90 -2.04
CA THR A 104 5.98 18.78 -0.86
C THR A 104 5.93 20.08 -0.06
N CYS A 105 7.07 20.74 0.14
CA CYS A 105 7.12 22.03 0.83
C CYS A 105 6.52 23.17 0.02
N SER A 106 6.73 23.19 -1.30
CA SER A 106 6.08 24.17 -2.18
C SER A 106 4.56 24.04 -2.12
N ARG A 107 4.05 22.81 -2.07
CA ARG A 107 2.63 22.54 -1.81
C ARG A 107 2.21 23.08 -0.44
N ALA A 108 2.91 22.70 0.63
CA ALA A 108 2.57 23.11 1.98
C ALA A 108 2.51 24.64 2.13
N ILE A 109 3.43 25.37 1.48
CA ILE A 109 3.45 26.84 1.44
C ILE A 109 2.30 27.40 0.59
N ARG A 110 2.10 26.85 -0.62
CA ARG A 110 0.98 27.24 -1.50
C ARG A 110 -0.37 27.06 -0.80
N CYS A 111 -0.47 26.08 0.08
CA CYS A 111 -1.66 25.75 0.87
C CYS A 111 -1.68 26.42 2.25
N ASP A 112 -0.73 27.32 2.54
CA ASP A 112 -0.54 28.04 3.82
C ASP A 112 -0.59 27.12 5.06
N GLN A 113 -0.13 25.87 4.90
CA GLN A 113 0.14 24.95 6.00
C GLN A 113 1.50 25.24 6.65
N VAL A 114 2.45 25.73 5.84
CA VAL A 114 3.78 26.17 6.26
C VAL A 114 3.96 27.61 5.79
N SER A 115 4.49 28.49 6.63
CA SER A 115 4.81 29.86 6.20
C SER A 115 5.98 29.85 5.22
N ALA A 116 5.97 30.74 4.21
CA ALA A 116 7.06 30.80 3.21
C ALA A 116 8.44 31.04 3.85
N SER A 117 8.50 31.71 5.00
CA SER A 117 9.74 31.90 5.78
C SER A 117 10.33 30.60 6.34
N LEU A 118 9.52 29.53 6.45
CA LEU A 118 9.94 28.22 6.95
C LEU A 118 10.23 27.22 5.82
N GLU A 119 10.32 27.66 4.56
CA GLU A 119 10.59 26.76 3.43
C GLU A 119 11.85 25.92 3.62
N SER A 120 12.94 26.53 4.08
CA SER A 120 14.20 25.83 4.33
C SER A 120 14.06 24.77 5.41
N SER A 121 13.35 25.08 6.50
CA SER A 121 13.10 24.14 7.60
C SER A 121 12.21 23.00 7.13
N CYS A 122 11.16 23.30 6.36
CA CYS A 122 10.31 22.27 5.75
C CYS A 122 11.11 21.28 4.91
N ARG A 123 11.96 21.80 4.01
CA ARG A 123 12.79 20.96 3.14
C ARG A 123 13.75 20.10 3.96
N ALA A 124 14.35 20.66 5.01
CA ALA A 124 15.25 19.93 5.90
C ALA A 124 14.54 18.73 6.58
N VAL A 125 13.30 18.92 7.03
CA VAL A 125 12.50 17.86 7.66
C VAL A 125 12.25 16.69 6.71
N PHE A 126 11.75 17.00 5.50
CA PHE A 126 11.48 15.97 4.49
C PHE A 126 12.78 15.26 4.08
N LYS A 127 13.87 16.01 3.95
CA LYS A 127 15.18 15.47 3.63
C LYS A 127 15.68 14.53 4.72
N GLN A 128 15.52 14.84 6.01
CA GLN A 128 15.95 13.97 7.11
C GLN A 128 15.29 12.58 7.05
N ARG A 129 13.99 12.52 6.74
CA ARG A 129 13.27 11.25 6.57
C ARG A 129 13.84 10.45 5.39
N CYS A 130 14.11 11.14 4.29
CA CYS A 130 14.77 10.59 3.12
C CYS A 130 16.20 10.12 3.40
N GLU A 131 16.96 10.83 4.24
CA GLU A 131 18.35 10.52 4.56
C GLU A 131 18.51 9.18 5.28
N LYS A 132 17.52 8.72 6.07
CA LYS A 132 17.54 7.38 6.68
C LYS A 132 17.65 6.30 5.60
N ASP A 133 16.80 6.40 4.58
CA ASP A 133 16.77 5.49 3.45
C ASP A 133 17.93 5.74 2.45
N ALA A 134 18.43 6.97 2.35
CA ALA A 134 19.56 7.31 1.49
C ALA A 134 20.83 6.60 1.92
N ARG A 135 21.01 6.38 3.23
CA ARG A 135 22.12 5.58 3.76
C ARG A 135 22.04 4.14 3.28
N ASN A 136 20.85 3.53 3.32
CA ASN A 136 20.63 2.15 2.86
C ASN A 136 20.87 2.03 1.35
N TYR A 137 20.41 3.03 0.57
CA TYR A 137 20.66 3.11 -0.87
C TYR A 137 22.14 3.29 -1.20
N ALA A 138 22.83 4.25 -0.57
CA ALA A 138 24.25 4.52 -0.83
C ALA A 138 25.15 3.31 -0.53
N LYS A 139 24.78 2.48 0.44
CA LYS A 139 25.46 1.21 0.76
C LYS A 139 25.05 0.04 -0.15
N GLY A 140 24.08 0.23 -1.03
CA GLY A 140 23.57 -0.80 -1.95
C GLY A 140 22.64 -1.82 -1.32
N TYR A 141 22.14 -1.58 -0.09
CA TYR A 141 21.21 -2.46 0.61
C TYR A 141 19.79 -2.38 0.05
N ARG A 142 19.48 -1.26 -0.61
CA ARG A 142 18.26 -1.09 -1.39
C ARG A 142 18.58 -0.66 -2.82
N THR A 143 17.67 -1.00 -3.73
CA THR A 143 17.70 -0.54 -5.12
C THR A 143 16.66 0.54 -5.35
N PHE A 144 17.00 1.58 -6.09
CA PHE A 144 16.11 2.70 -6.41
C PHE A 144 15.37 2.46 -7.72
N ASP A 145 14.05 2.52 -7.68
CA ASP A 145 13.16 2.43 -8.83
C ASP A 145 12.83 3.84 -9.33
N SER A 146 13.66 4.35 -10.25
CA SER A 146 13.52 5.72 -10.77
C SER A 146 12.20 5.96 -11.52
N ALA A 147 11.56 4.91 -12.05
CA ALA A 147 10.27 5.04 -12.71
C ALA A 147 9.15 5.29 -11.69
N LYS A 148 9.09 4.49 -10.61
CA LYS A 148 8.17 4.74 -9.49
C LYS A 148 8.45 6.08 -8.81
N ALA A 149 9.73 6.46 -8.70
CA ALA A 149 10.14 7.72 -8.12
C ALA A 149 9.65 8.94 -8.93
N ALA A 150 9.76 8.90 -10.26
CA ALA A 150 9.24 9.94 -11.14
C ALA A 150 7.71 10.08 -11.04
N GLN A 151 7.00 8.95 -10.95
CA GLN A 151 5.54 8.94 -10.73
C GLN A 151 5.18 9.58 -9.39
N CYS A 152 5.85 9.17 -8.32
CA CYS A 152 5.69 9.76 -6.99
C CYS A 152 5.92 11.28 -6.99
N LEU A 153 6.99 11.76 -7.63
CA LEU A 153 7.30 13.19 -7.68
C LEU A 153 6.24 13.99 -8.44
N ALA A 154 5.77 13.48 -9.58
CA ALA A 154 4.68 14.11 -10.33
C ALA A 154 3.41 14.23 -9.48
N THR A 155 3.01 13.15 -8.79
CA THR A 155 1.88 13.16 -7.84
C THR A 155 2.07 14.21 -6.74
N ALA A 156 3.27 14.33 -6.17
CA ALA A 156 3.55 15.33 -5.13
C ALA A 156 3.47 16.79 -5.64
N GLN A 157 3.89 17.03 -6.89
CA GLN A 157 3.83 18.35 -7.53
C GLN A 157 2.38 18.76 -7.85
N ASP A 158 1.58 17.82 -8.35
CA ASP A 158 0.20 18.04 -8.77
C ASP A 158 -0.82 18.02 -7.60
N ALA A 159 -0.39 17.57 -6.41
CA ALA A 159 -1.27 17.46 -5.25
C ALA A 159 -1.91 18.81 -4.84
N GLY A 160 -3.25 18.78 -4.72
CA GLY A 160 -4.08 19.89 -4.23
C GLY A 160 -3.92 20.16 -2.73
N CYS A 161 -4.59 21.19 -2.21
CA CYS A 161 -4.49 21.61 -0.80
C CYS A 161 -5.37 20.83 0.19
N THR A 162 -6.14 19.87 -0.30
CA THR A 162 -7.03 19.02 0.49
C THR A 162 -6.46 17.60 0.54
N GLY A 163 -6.67 16.90 1.66
CA GLY A 163 -6.21 15.53 1.88
C GLY A 163 -4.83 15.42 2.54
N GLU A 164 -4.64 14.32 3.29
CA GLU A 164 -3.31 13.81 3.61
C GLU A 164 -2.65 13.42 2.29
N ILE A 165 -1.38 13.77 2.12
CA ILE A 165 -0.65 13.28 0.94
C ILE A 165 -0.33 11.80 1.23
N GLU A 166 -1.24 10.90 0.84
CA GLU A 166 -0.89 9.50 0.64
C GLU A 166 0.06 9.45 -0.55
N LEU A 167 1.34 9.68 -0.26
CA LEU A 167 2.42 9.59 -1.22
C LEU A 167 2.60 8.10 -1.55
N PRO A 168 2.34 7.62 -2.79
CA PRO A 168 2.54 6.23 -3.20
C PRO A 168 4.04 5.90 -3.39
N CYS A 169 4.86 6.40 -2.47
CA CYS A 169 6.31 6.45 -2.60
C CYS A 169 7.00 5.37 -1.75
N THR A 170 6.23 4.45 -1.13
CA THR A 170 6.78 3.36 -0.30
C THR A 170 7.61 2.37 -1.09
N ASP A 171 7.40 2.28 -2.41
CA ASP A 171 8.02 1.29 -3.28
C ASP A 171 9.17 1.83 -4.15
N VAL A 172 9.57 3.08 -3.95
CA VAL A 172 10.69 3.69 -4.70
C VAL A 172 12.03 3.06 -4.34
N LEU A 173 12.11 2.41 -3.17
CA LEU A 173 13.24 1.61 -2.74
C LEU A 173 12.81 0.16 -2.52
N LYS A 174 13.54 -0.78 -3.12
CA LYS A 174 13.32 -2.23 -2.94
C LYS A 174 14.45 -2.86 -2.15
N PRO A 175 14.18 -3.84 -1.27
CA PRO A 175 15.22 -4.61 -0.60
C PRO A 175 16.17 -5.25 -1.61
N ASN A 176 17.47 -5.23 -1.33
CA ASN A 176 18.49 -5.80 -2.21
C ASN A 176 19.43 -6.80 -1.49
N SER A 177 19.52 -6.74 -0.17
CA SER A 177 20.41 -7.59 0.62
C SER A 177 19.81 -8.99 0.78
N GLY A 178 20.50 -10.01 0.27
CA GLY A 178 20.18 -11.42 0.54
C GLY A 178 20.74 -11.89 1.88
N ALA A 179 20.40 -13.10 2.29
CA ALA A 179 20.89 -13.74 3.51
C ALA A 179 22.44 -13.71 3.59
N GLY A 180 22.97 -13.24 4.72
CA GLY A 180 24.39 -13.03 5.00
C GLY A 180 24.97 -11.73 4.42
N GLN A 181 24.23 -10.95 3.63
CA GLN A 181 24.68 -9.64 3.17
C GLN A 181 24.39 -8.56 4.21
N SER A 182 25.17 -7.48 4.21
CA SER A 182 24.99 -6.37 5.14
C SER A 182 23.64 -5.66 4.95
N CYS A 183 23.12 -5.10 6.03
CA CYS A 183 21.86 -4.37 6.07
C CYS A 183 21.90 -3.34 7.20
N LEU A 184 20.91 -2.45 7.26
CA LEU A 184 20.68 -1.53 8.38
C LEU A 184 19.28 -1.69 8.99
N ALA A 185 18.31 -2.13 8.19
CA ALA A 185 16.93 -2.36 8.64
C ALA A 185 16.33 -3.62 7.99
N ASN A 186 15.26 -4.16 8.59
CA ASN A 186 14.62 -5.40 8.13
C ASN A 186 14.16 -5.32 6.67
N GLU A 187 13.74 -4.14 6.22
CA GLU A 187 13.25 -3.90 4.86
C GLU A 187 14.38 -3.79 3.84
N ASP A 188 15.65 -3.97 4.24
CA ASP A 188 16.77 -4.15 3.33
C ASP A 188 16.89 -5.60 2.84
N CYS A 189 16.30 -6.55 3.59
CA CYS A 189 16.46 -7.98 3.38
C CYS A 189 15.43 -8.54 2.40
N LYS A 190 15.88 -9.05 1.25
CA LYS A 190 14.99 -9.51 0.16
C LYS A 190 14.50 -10.95 0.30
N ASP A 191 15.16 -11.75 1.13
CA ASP A 191 14.84 -13.18 1.25
C ASP A 191 13.75 -13.40 2.30
N THR A 192 12.71 -14.17 1.96
CA THR A 192 11.64 -14.52 2.90
C THR A 192 12.20 -15.26 4.12
N GLY A 193 11.75 -14.90 5.32
CA GLY A 193 12.26 -15.52 6.54
C GLY A 193 13.61 -14.96 7.00
N THR A 194 14.03 -13.80 6.46
CA THR A 194 15.20 -13.06 6.93
C THR A 194 14.81 -11.68 7.41
N GLY A 195 15.63 -11.14 8.31
CA GLY A 195 15.58 -9.75 8.76
C GLY A 195 16.99 -9.27 9.08
N CYS A 196 17.13 -7.97 9.29
CA CYS A 196 18.42 -7.37 9.55
C CYS A 196 18.79 -7.55 11.02
N GLY A 197 19.76 -8.44 11.28
CA GLY A 197 20.20 -8.75 12.63
C GLY A 197 21.70 -8.54 12.80
N GLY A 198 22.10 -8.15 14.01
CA GLY A 198 23.49 -7.94 14.40
C GLY A 198 23.68 -6.65 15.17
N LEU A 199 24.80 -6.52 15.89
CA LEU A 199 25.10 -5.31 16.64
C LEU A 199 25.94 -4.33 15.82
N GLY A 200 25.68 -3.04 16.00
CA GLY A 200 26.44 -1.97 15.38
C GLY A 200 26.36 -1.94 13.85
N CYS A 201 27.48 -1.59 13.21
CA CYS A 201 27.55 -1.38 11.75
C CYS A 201 27.66 -2.67 10.93
N GLU A 202 27.87 -3.82 11.58
CA GLU A 202 28.06 -5.13 10.94
C GLU A 202 26.78 -5.96 10.89
N LYS A 203 25.61 -5.29 10.92
CA LYS A 203 24.30 -5.93 10.72
C LYS A 203 24.27 -6.65 9.37
N THR A 204 23.72 -7.86 9.37
CA THR A 204 23.52 -8.66 8.15
C THR A 204 22.12 -9.24 8.10
N CYS A 205 21.62 -9.51 6.91
CA CYS A 205 20.35 -10.20 6.74
C CYS A 205 20.51 -11.63 7.25
N THR A 206 19.88 -11.95 8.36
CA THR A 206 19.94 -13.27 8.97
C THR A 206 18.57 -13.90 9.04
N HIS A 207 18.51 -15.22 9.05
CA HIS A 207 17.26 -15.93 9.30
C HIS A 207 16.74 -15.64 10.71
N PHE A 208 15.43 -15.65 10.89
CA PHE A 208 14.82 -15.65 12.22
C PHE A 208 15.41 -16.79 13.07
N GLY A 209 15.39 -16.62 14.40
CA GLY A 209 15.93 -17.64 15.29
C GLY A 209 15.14 -18.94 15.19
N GLY A 210 15.84 -20.02 14.87
CA GLY A 210 15.28 -21.36 14.89
C GLY A 210 15.07 -21.89 16.31
N LEU A 211 14.59 -23.13 16.43
CA LEU A 211 14.33 -23.74 17.72
C LEU A 211 15.60 -23.85 18.60
N TYR A 212 15.56 -23.25 19.78
CA TYR A 212 16.65 -23.10 20.75
C TYR A 212 17.86 -22.31 20.25
N GLU A 213 17.73 -21.67 19.09
CA GLU A 213 18.68 -20.66 18.70
C GLU A 213 18.38 -19.39 19.52
N PRO A 214 19.40 -18.54 19.74
CA PRO A 214 19.17 -17.23 20.30
C PRO A 214 18.07 -16.51 19.52
N CYS A 215 17.19 -15.81 20.24
CA CYS A 215 16.36 -14.81 19.64
C CYS A 215 17.29 -13.85 18.92
N ARG A 216 17.18 -13.83 17.61
CA ARG A 216 17.77 -12.74 16.86
C ARG A 216 16.87 -11.53 17.08
N GLU A 217 17.42 -10.34 16.92
CA GLU A 217 16.69 -9.08 17.09
C GLU A 217 15.39 -9.03 16.26
N ILE A 218 15.32 -9.84 15.21
CA ILE A 218 14.19 -9.94 14.29
C ILE A 218 13.09 -10.91 14.76
N GLY A 219 13.33 -11.69 15.82
CA GLY A 219 12.37 -12.66 16.36
C GLY A 219 12.67 -14.11 15.97
N CYS A 220 11.65 -14.97 16.10
CA CYS A 220 11.76 -16.41 15.97
C CYS A 220 10.94 -16.97 14.82
N ASP A 221 11.32 -18.16 14.33
CA ASP A 221 10.54 -18.88 13.35
C ASP A 221 9.08 -19.13 13.81
N PRO A 222 8.12 -19.26 12.87
CA PRO A 222 6.73 -19.57 13.20
C PRO A 222 6.57 -20.78 14.12
N GLY A 223 5.77 -20.62 15.19
CA GLY A 223 5.55 -21.66 16.21
C GLY A 223 6.50 -21.59 17.40
N LEU A 224 7.49 -20.70 17.34
CA LEU A 224 8.35 -20.32 18.45
C LEU A 224 7.91 -18.96 19.02
N TYR A 225 8.41 -18.64 20.20
CA TYR A 225 8.38 -17.28 20.72
C TYR A 225 9.75 -16.96 21.32
N CYS A 226 10.07 -15.67 21.41
CA CYS A 226 11.27 -15.26 22.07
C CYS A 226 11.10 -15.31 23.59
N ASP A 227 11.83 -16.20 24.25
CA ASP A 227 11.85 -16.27 25.71
C ASP A 227 12.91 -15.35 26.28
N GLU A 228 12.50 -14.11 26.55
CA GLU A 228 13.29 -13.04 27.17
C GLU A 228 13.74 -13.36 28.62
N THR A 229 13.35 -14.52 29.15
CA THR A 229 13.80 -14.99 30.47
C THR A 229 15.06 -15.85 30.42
N LYS A 230 15.60 -16.14 29.23
CA LYS A 230 16.84 -16.92 29.03
C LYS A 230 18.00 -15.97 28.74
N GLU A 231 19.22 -16.39 29.04
CA GLU A 231 20.42 -15.63 28.70
C GLU A 231 21.37 -16.51 27.86
N PRO A 232 21.52 -16.25 26.54
CA PRO A 232 20.79 -15.24 25.75
C PRO A 232 19.30 -15.60 25.63
N ASP A 233 18.46 -14.63 25.26
CA ASP A 233 17.06 -14.89 24.92
C ASP A 233 17.02 -16.00 23.87
N LEU A 234 16.16 -17.00 24.04
CA LEU A 234 16.10 -18.14 23.13
C LEU A 234 14.74 -18.22 22.44
N CYS A 235 14.77 -18.58 21.18
CA CYS A 235 13.59 -18.98 20.45
C CYS A 235 13.15 -20.35 20.93
N VAL A 236 12.20 -20.37 21.86
CA VAL A 236 11.70 -21.60 22.44
C VAL A 236 10.31 -21.92 21.91
N PRO A 237 9.87 -23.19 21.98
CA PRO A 237 8.50 -23.54 21.62
C PRO A 237 7.53 -22.74 22.47
N LYS A 238 6.45 -22.27 21.86
CA LYS A 238 5.31 -21.70 22.60
C LYS A 238 4.89 -22.62 23.76
N LYS A 239 4.57 -21.99 24.90
CA LYS A 239 4.35 -22.62 26.20
C LYS A 239 3.03 -23.39 26.24
N GLY A 240 3.12 -24.61 26.79
CA GLY A 240 1.95 -25.44 27.05
C GLY A 240 1.11 -24.96 28.25
N PRO A 241 0.00 -25.64 28.54
CA PRO A 241 -0.90 -25.25 29.62
C PRO A 241 -0.24 -25.24 31.01
N GLY A 242 -0.70 -24.36 31.91
CA GLY A 242 -0.17 -24.12 33.26
C GLY A 242 1.14 -23.32 33.30
N SER A 243 1.77 -23.08 32.16
CA SER A 243 3.00 -22.30 32.09
C SER A 243 2.70 -20.82 32.24
N ALA A 244 3.52 -20.07 32.99
CA ALA A 244 3.36 -18.62 33.09
C ALA A 244 3.50 -17.96 31.70
N CYS A 245 2.63 -17.01 31.39
CA CYS A 245 2.68 -16.21 30.17
C CYS A 245 2.49 -14.73 30.51
N SER A 246 3.20 -13.86 29.80
CA SER A 246 2.95 -12.42 29.86
C SER A 246 2.23 -11.89 28.63
N SER A 247 2.14 -12.67 27.55
CA SER A 247 1.41 -12.30 26.33
C SER A 247 0.81 -13.52 25.61
N PRO A 248 -0.21 -13.32 24.75
CA PRO A 248 -0.83 -14.40 23.97
C PRO A 248 0.14 -15.11 23.01
N SER A 249 1.17 -14.41 22.52
CA SER A 249 2.15 -14.98 21.58
C SER A 249 3.01 -16.08 22.21
N GLN A 250 3.08 -16.13 23.54
CA GLN A 250 3.84 -17.14 24.28
C GLN A 250 3.11 -18.47 24.40
N CYS A 251 1.80 -18.54 24.17
CA CYS A 251 1.02 -19.75 24.41
C CYS A 251 0.93 -20.63 23.17
N ALA A 252 1.13 -21.94 23.36
CA ALA A 252 1.05 -22.94 22.31
C ALA A 252 -0.35 -22.98 21.68
N SER A 253 -0.47 -23.60 20.51
CA SER A 253 -1.78 -23.88 19.94
C SER A 253 -2.61 -24.74 20.91
N GLY A 254 -3.87 -24.35 21.13
CA GLY A 254 -4.75 -25.00 22.10
C GLY A 254 -4.67 -24.45 23.53
N THR A 255 -3.89 -23.39 23.75
CA THR A 255 -3.85 -22.64 25.01
C THR A 255 -4.05 -21.15 24.77
N HIS A 256 -4.44 -20.42 25.82
CA HIS A 256 -4.56 -18.97 25.78
C HIS A 256 -3.88 -18.37 27.00
N CYS A 257 -3.34 -17.15 26.86
CA CYS A 257 -2.79 -16.44 28.00
C CYS A 257 -3.93 -15.81 28.80
N ASP A 258 -4.23 -16.36 29.98
CA ASP A 258 -5.25 -15.80 30.85
C ASP A 258 -4.73 -14.49 31.46
N GLY A 259 -5.42 -13.38 31.14
CA GLY A 259 -5.00 -12.04 31.56
C GLY A 259 -5.07 -11.80 33.06
N THR A 260 -5.73 -12.67 33.82
CA THR A 260 -5.85 -12.55 35.28
C THR A 260 -4.74 -13.29 36.01
N THR A 261 -4.45 -14.51 35.59
CA THR A 261 -3.47 -15.39 36.25
C THR A 261 -2.09 -15.32 35.62
N HIS A 262 -1.97 -14.71 34.43
CA HIS A 262 -0.73 -14.69 33.64
C HIS A 262 -0.18 -16.11 33.44
N THR A 263 -1.07 -17.04 33.11
CA THR A 263 -0.73 -18.42 32.78
C THR A 263 -1.40 -18.84 31.48
N CYS A 264 -0.67 -19.60 30.66
CA CYS A 264 -1.25 -20.29 29.52
C CYS A 264 -2.23 -21.30 30.06
N LEU A 265 -3.51 -20.99 30.06
CA LEU A 265 -4.52 -21.96 30.45
C LEU A 265 -4.85 -22.84 29.24
N PRO A 266 -5.18 -24.13 29.47
CA PRO A 266 -5.84 -24.90 28.42
C PRO A 266 -7.03 -24.08 27.93
N ASN A 267 -7.32 -24.15 26.63
CA ASN A 267 -8.60 -23.64 26.19
C ASN A 267 -9.72 -24.33 27.01
N PRO A 268 -10.81 -23.62 27.34
CA PRO A 268 -11.83 -24.13 28.25
C PRO A 268 -12.40 -25.49 27.78
N GLY A 269 -12.55 -26.41 28.73
CA GLY A 269 -13.05 -27.75 28.51
C GLY A 269 -14.58 -27.83 28.54
N ALA A 270 -15.13 -29.02 28.31
CA ALA A 270 -16.56 -29.24 28.30
C ALA A 270 -17.24 -28.81 29.63
N GLY A 271 -18.21 -27.90 29.54
CA GLY A 271 -18.95 -27.30 30.64
C GLY A 271 -18.47 -25.91 31.06
N GLU A 272 -17.29 -25.47 30.64
CA GLU A 272 -16.68 -24.18 31.02
C GLU A 272 -17.05 -23.06 30.05
N LEU A 273 -16.94 -21.80 30.49
CA LEU A 273 -17.22 -20.64 29.63
C LEU A 273 -16.17 -20.49 28.53
N CYS A 274 -16.61 -20.16 27.31
CA CYS A 274 -15.70 -19.89 26.20
C CYS A 274 -14.88 -18.62 26.44
N GLN A 275 -13.63 -18.60 25.98
CA GLN A 275 -12.78 -17.40 25.91
C GLN A 275 -12.65 -16.97 24.44
N GLY A 276 -13.58 -16.12 23.99
CA GLY A 276 -13.81 -15.89 22.57
C GLY A 276 -14.37 -17.15 21.90
N GLU A 277 -13.77 -17.57 20.78
CA GLU A 277 -14.14 -18.80 20.05
C GLU A 277 -13.31 -20.02 20.44
N SER A 278 -12.36 -19.86 21.38
CA SER A 278 -11.40 -20.90 21.73
C SER A 278 -11.96 -21.85 22.79
N CYS A 279 -12.04 -23.15 22.45
CA CYS A 279 -12.31 -24.25 23.38
C CYS A 279 -11.22 -25.33 23.27
N ALA A 280 -11.13 -26.24 24.24
CA ALA A 280 -10.18 -27.35 24.22
C ALA A 280 -10.36 -28.21 22.96
N VAL A 281 -9.27 -28.83 22.47
CA VAL A 281 -9.35 -29.84 21.41
C VAL A 281 -10.36 -30.92 21.80
N GLY A 282 -11.25 -31.30 20.90
CA GLY A 282 -12.35 -32.23 21.22
C GLY A 282 -13.59 -31.57 21.81
N THR A 283 -13.65 -30.24 21.88
CA THR A 283 -14.82 -29.47 22.33
C THR A 283 -15.11 -28.31 21.38
N TYR A 284 -16.33 -27.78 21.41
CA TYR A 284 -16.76 -26.63 20.62
C TYR A 284 -17.50 -25.63 21.51
N CYS A 285 -17.47 -24.34 21.17
CA CYS A 285 -18.24 -23.33 21.92
C CYS A 285 -19.72 -23.39 21.52
N ASP A 286 -20.61 -23.75 22.44
CA ASP A 286 -22.05 -23.57 22.24
C ASP A 286 -22.41 -22.10 22.52
N PHE A 287 -22.57 -21.32 21.45
CA PHE A 287 -22.90 -19.90 21.54
C PHE A 287 -24.24 -19.61 22.22
N ASN A 288 -25.15 -20.58 22.33
CA ASN A 288 -26.40 -20.38 23.07
C ASN A 288 -26.18 -20.34 24.58
N THR A 289 -25.16 -21.06 25.06
CA THR A 289 -24.83 -21.15 26.49
C THR A 289 -23.50 -20.48 26.83
N SER A 290 -22.75 -20.00 25.83
CA SER A 290 -21.37 -19.54 25.94
C SER A 290 -20.47 -20.52 26.68
N THR A 291 -20.74 -21.83 26.52
CA THR A 291 -19.99 -22.89 27.18
C THR A 291 -19.43 -23.88 26.19
N CYS A 292 -18.21 -24.33 26.42
CA CYS A 292 -17.60 -25.38 25.62
C CYS A 292 -18.36 -26.69 25.86
N ARG A 293 -18.70 -27.44 24.81
CA ARG A 293 -19.36 -28.75 24.89
C ARG A 293 -18.50 -29.81 24.21
N PRO A 294 -18.57 -31.09 24.63
CA PRO A 294 -17.85 -32.16 23.94
C PRO A 294 -18.25 -32.20 22.48
N GLN A 295 -17.26 -32.38 21.60
CA GLN A 295 -17.53 -32.70 20.22
C GLN A 295 -18.32 -34.03 20.16
N VAL A 296 -19.30 -34.07 19.27
CA VAL A 296 -20.26 -35.14 19.11
C VAL A 296 -19.64 -36.22 18.21
N PRO A 297 -19.62 -37.50 18.62
CA PRO A 297 -19.07 -38.59 17.82
C PRO A 297 -19.97 -38.90 16.61
N VAL A 298 -19.42 -39.63 15.63
CA VAL A 298 -20.18 -40.12 14.47
C VAL A 298 -21.44 -40.88 14.91
N GLY A 299 -22.59 -40.50 14.35
CA GLY A 299 -23.92 -41.01 14.66
C GLY A 299 -24.71 -40.18 15.69
N GLY A 300 -24.07 -39.27 16.42
CA GLY A 300 -24.73 -38.43 17.43
C GLY A 300 -25.43 -37.20 16.83
N GLU A 301 -26.42 -36.66 17.55
CA GLU A 301 -27.12 -35.43 17.17
C GLU A 301 -26.20 -34.20 17.29
N CYS A 302 -26.19 -33.34 16.28
CA CYS A 302 -25.21 -32.26 16.16
C CYS A 302 -25.81 -30.91 15.81
N THR A 303 -25.03 -29.87 16.10
CA THR A 303 -25.21 -28.49 15.64
C THR A 303 -23.97 -28.08 14.83
N PHE A 304 -23.95 -26.86 14.29
CA PHE A 304 -22.82 -26.36 13.50
C PHE A 304 -21.50 -26.44 14.29
N ASN A 305 -20.45 -27.01 13.69
CA ASN A 305 -19.14 -27.27 14.29
C ASN A 305 -19.13 -28.12 15.57
N SER A 306 -20.20 -28.85 15.88
CA SER A 306 -20.27 -29.65 17.09
C SER A 306 -19.65 -31.04 16.96
N CYS A 307 -19.28 -31.51 15.77
CA CYS A 307 -18.81 -32.88 15.54
C CYS A 307 -17.31 -33.02 15.84
N VAL A 308 -16.84 -34.26 16.08
CA VAL A 308 -15.40 -34.56 16.19
C VAL A 308 -14.66 -34.20 14.89
N ASP A 309 -13.37 -33.84 14.97
CA ASP A 309 -12.57 -33.35 13.82
C ASP A 309 -12.60 -34.28 12.58
N GLN A 310 -12.81 -35.59 12.79
CA GLN A 310 -12.92 -36.60 11.73
C GLN A 310 -14.36 -36.76 11.20
N ALA A 311 -15.30 -35.90 11.60
CA ALA A 311 -16.71 -35.94 11.25
C ALA A 311 -17.21 -34.53 10.90
N PHE A 312 -18.40 -34.47 10.30
CA PHE A 312 -19.14 -33.25 10.01
C PHE A 312 -20.60 -33.44 10.36
N CYS A 313 -21.32 -32.34 10.58
CA CYS A 313 -22.74 -32.40 10.92
C CYS A 313 -23.59 -32.51 9.64
N ASP A 314 -24.22 -33.66 9.42
CA ASP A 314 -25.10 -33.89 8.29
C ASP A 314 -26.51 -33.40 8.61
N PHE A 315 -26.87 -32.24 8.07
CA PHE A 315 -28.19 -31.63 8.24
C PHE A 315 -29.27 -32.24 7.31
N SER A 316 -28.93 -33.22 6.47
CA SER A 316 -29.93 -33.93 5.65
C SER A 316 -30.76 -34.94 6.45
N THR A 317 -30.32 -35.27 7.67
CA THR A 317 -31.07 -36.06 8.64
C THR A 317 -31.80 -35.13 9.62
N SER A 318 -32.95 -35.59 10.15
CA SER A 318 -33.70 -34.87 11.18
C SER A 318 -33.94 -35.80 12.37
N PRO A 319 -33.27 -35.58 13.52
CA PRO A 319 -32.30 -34.51 13.81
C PRO A 319 -30.99 -34.66 13.02
N ALA A 320 -30.24 -33.56 12.87
CA ALA A 320 -28.95 -33.56 12.19
C ALA A 320 -27.95 -34.46 12.93
N THR A 321 -27.17 -35.24 12.21
CA THR A 321 -26.27 -36.25 12.82
C THR A 321 -24.83 -36.12 12.34
N CYS A 322 -23.86 -36.33 13.23
CA CYS A 322 -22.45 -36.36 12.83
C CYS A 322 -22.16 -37.56 11.92
N VAL A 323 -21.54 -37.34 10.78
CA VAL A 323 -21.12 -38.39 9.83
C VAL A 323 -19.61 -38.31 9.63
N ALA A 324 -18.94 -39.45 9.50
CA ALA A 324 -17.50 -39.48 9.25
C ALA A 324 -17.15 -38.69 7.97
N ARG A 325 -16.06 -37.91 8.05
CA ARG A 325 -15.45 -37.24 6.90
C ARG A 325 -14.99 -38.29 5.89
N ARG A 326 -15.19 -37.98 4.62
CA ARG A 326 -15.05 -38.88 3.49
C ARG A 326 -13.65 -38.69 2.88
N GLY A 327 -12.96 -39.80 2.61
CA GLY A 327 -11.65 -39.78 1.95
C GLY A 327 -11.75 -39.52 0.45
N VAL A 328 -10.61 -39.55 -0.25
CA VAL A 328 -10.53 -39.30 -1.71
C VAL A 328 -11.54 -40.15 -2.48
N GLY A 329 -12.31 -39.53 -3.36
CA GLY A 329 -13.37 -40.16 -4.17
C GLY A 329 -14.71 -40.36 -3.44
N GLY A 330 -14.77 -40.14 -2.13
CA GLY A 330 -16.02 -40.18 -1.38
C GLY A 330 -16.96 -39.06 -1.82
N ALA A 331 -18.26 -39.34 -1.97
CA ALA A 331 -19.23 -38.32 -2.37
C ALA A 331 -19.23 -37.14 -1.39
N CYS A 332 -19.55 -35.91 -1.76
CA CYS A 332 -19.62 -34.79 -0.82
C CYS A 332 -20.57 -33.72 -1.34
N VAL A 333 -21.02 -32.83 -0.45
CA VAL A 333 -21.89 -31.69 -0.79
C VAL A 333 -21.22 -30.37 -0.41
N ILE A 334 -20.56 -30.34 0.74
CA ILE A 334 -19.71 -29.22 1.19
C ILE A 334 -18.33 -29.76 1.56
N GLU A 335 -17.35 -28.86 1.67
CA GLU A 335 -15.97 -29.21 2.02
C GLU A 335 -15.86 -29.98 3.33
N ASP A 336 -16.66 -29.61 4.33
CA ASP A 336 -16.62 -30.27 5.63
C ASP A 336 -16.94 -31.76 5.56
N ASN A 337 -17.55 -32.23 4.47
CA ASN A 337 -17.76 -33.65 4.26
C ASN A 337 -16.46 -34.42 4.02
N CYS A 338 -15.34 -33.75 3.73
CA CYS A 338 -14.08 -34.34 3.32
C CYS A 338 -13.03 -34.35 4.44
N GLN A 339 -12.11 -35.32 4.39
CA GLN A 339 -10.98 -35.39 5.33
C GLN A 339 -10.07 -34.16 5.20
N ILE A 340 -9.36 -33.82 6.29
CA ILE A 340 -8.41 -32.69 6.32
C ILE A 340 -7.41 -32.80 5.16
N GLY A 341 -7.21 -31.70 4.44
CA GLY A 341 -6.36 -31.64 3.23
C GLY A 341 -7.06 -32.00 1.93
N LEU A 342 -8.33 -32.39 1.98
CA LEU A 342 -9.19 -32.60 0.82
C LEU A 342 -10.24 -31.48 0.73
N ALA A 343 -10.71 -31.21 -0.49
CA ALA A 343 -11.82 -30.32 -0.77
C ALA A 343 -12.93 -31.07 -1.51
N CYS A 344 -14.18 -30.59 -1.39
CA CYS A 344 -15.31 -31.18 -2.09
C CYS A 344 -15.43 -30.64 -3.52
N ARG A 345 -14.94 -31.41 -4.50
CA ARG A 345 -14.92 -31.01 -5.91
C ARG A 345 -15.78 -31.93 -6.77
N GLN A 346 -16.71 -31.33 -7.52
CA GLN A 346 -17.65 -32.06 -8.38
C GLN A 346 -18.39 -33.19 -7.63
N GLY A 347 -18.77 -32.92 -6.38
CA GLY A 347 -19.46 -33.88 -5.52
C GLY A 347 -18.60 -35.04 -5.04
N THR A 348 -17.27 -34.95 -5.14
CA THR A 348 -16.32 -35.95 -4.60
C THR A 348 -15.18 -35.28 -3.83
N CYS A 349 -14.70 -35.91 -2.77
CA CYS A 349 -13.53 -35.41 -2.04
C CYS A 349 -12.26 -35.62 -2.87
N GLN A 350 -11.51 -34.56 -3.13
CA GLN A 350 -10.28 -34.57 -3.92
C GLN A 350 -9.19 -33.80 -3.19
N PRO A 351 -7.89 -34.06 -3.46
CA PRO A 351 -6.81 -33.23 -2.92
C PRO A 351 -7.02 -31.75 -3.25
N ARG A 352 -6.67 -30.89 -2.29
CA ARG A 352 -6.56 -29.44 -2.53
C ARG A 352 -5.51 -29.17 -3.61
N VAL A 353 -5.71 -28.11 -4.37
CA VAL A 353 -4.87 -27.73 -5.52
C VAL A 353 -3.94 -26.57 -5.13
N ARG A 354 -2.79 -26.50 -5.80
CA ARG A 354 -1.71 -25.54 -5.52
C ARG A 354 -2.02 -24.16 -6.09
N GLU A 355 -1.24 -23.17 -5.66
CA GLU A 355 -1.26 -21.83 -6.25
C GLU A 355 -1.11 -21.89 -7.78
N GLY A 356 -1.99 -21.17 -8.49
CA GLY A 356 -2.09 -21.16 -9.95
C GLY A 356 -2.88 -22.32 -10.57
N GLU A 357 -3.24 -23.36 -9.81
CA GLU A 357 -4.08 -24.45 -10.31
C GLU A 357 -5.58 -24.09 -10.25
N SER A 358 -6.37 -24.70 -11.13
CA SER A 358 -7.80 -24.40 -11.27
C SER A 358 -8.63 -24.90 -10.08
N CYS A 359 -9.54 -24.05 -9.61
CA CYS A 359 -10.39 -24.29 -8.45
C CYS A 359 -11.86 -23.91 -8.76
N GLN A 360 -12.80 -24.46 -8.00
CA GLN A 360 -14.23 -24.23 -8.12
C GLN A 360 -14.80 -23.42 -6.95
N GLY A 361 -14.14 -23.44 -5.78
CA GLY A 361 -14.53 -22.67 -4.61
C GLY A 361 -13.37 -22.45 -3.64
N PRO A 362 -13.49 -21.52 -2.68
CA PRO A 362 -12.40 -21.03 -1.82
C PRO A 362 -11.67 -22.15 -1.06
N SER A 363 -12.41 -23.21 -0.75
CA SER A 363 -11.96 -24.45 -0.12
C SER A 363 -10.95 -25.28 -0.92
N ASP A 364 -10.94 -25.14 -2.24
CA ASP A 364 -10.22 -26.06 -3.12
C ASP A 364 -8.70 -25.91 -3.01
N CYS A 365 -8.23 -24.83 -2.41
CA CYS A 365 -6.84 -24.41 -2.45
C CYS A 365 -6.03 -24.89 -1.24
N GLU A 366 -4.73 -25.08 -1.41
CA GLU A 366 -3.81 -25.38 -0.30
C GLU A 366 -3.76 -24.22 0.72
N ASN A 367 -3.34 -24.54 1.95
CA ASN A 367 -3.27 -23.56 3.05
C ASN A 367 -2.47 -22.31 2.66
N GLY A 368 -3.07 -21.13 2.91
CA GLY A 368 -2.46 -19.84 2.59
C GLY A 368 -2.76 -19.33 1.18
N THR A 369 -3.60 -20.04 0.43
CA THR A 369 -4.22 -19.60 -0.83
C THR A 369 -5.73 -19.84 -0.77
N SER A 370 -6.49 -19.15 -1.61
CA SER A 370 -7.93 -19.34 -1.75
C SER A 370 -8.32 -19.19 -3.21
N CYS A 371 -9.46 -19.78 -3.56
CA CYS A 371 -9.92 -19.78 -4.94
C CYS A 371 -10.44 -18.41 -5.30
N ASP A 372 -9.80 -17.81 -6.28
CA ASP A 372 -10.27 -16.58 -6.89
C ASP A 372 -11.49 -16.88 -7.76
N SER A 373 -12.61 -16.23 -7.45
CA SER A 373 -13.89 -16.40 -8.13
C SER A 373 -13.83 -15.98 -9.61
N ILE A 374 -12.98 -15.01 -9.95
CA ILE A 374 -12.77 -14.53 -11.32
C ILE A 374 -11.87 -15.50 -12.08
N THR A 375 -10.61 -15.67 -11.67
CA THR A 375 -9.68 -16.50 -12.45
C THR A 375 -9.93 -17.99 -12.31
N ARG A 376 -10.73 -18.41 -11.33
CA ARG A 376 -10.93 -19.83 -10.97
C ARG A 376 -9.60 -20.52 -10.74
N THR A 377 -8.64 -19.82 -10.14
CA THR A 377 -7.34 -20.39 -9.74
C THR A 377 -7.04 -20.07 -8.28
N CYS A 378 -6.28 -20.93 -7.62
CA CYS A 378 -5.83 -20.67 -6.26
C CYS A 378 -4.78 -19.56 -6.25
N LEU A 379 -5.08 -18.46 -5.55
CA LEU A 379 -4.20 -17.31 -5.41
C LEU A 379 -3.97 -16.99 -3.93
N ARG A 380 -2.81 -16.40 -3.63
CA ARG A 380 -2.58 -15.75 -2.34
C ARG A 380 -3.16 -14.34 -2.37
N LEU A 381 -3.79 -13.92 -1.27
CA LEU A 381 -4.34 -12.57 -1.15
C LEU A 381 -3.23 -11.53 -1.34
N ARG A 382 -3.44 -10.60 -2.28
CA ARG A 382 -2.61 -9.44 -2.56
C ARG A 382 -3.50 -8.20 -2.48
N ILE A 383 -3.11 -7.20 -1.68
CA ILE A 383 -3.96 -6.03 -1.35
C ILE A 383 -3.42 -4.70 -1.86
N ASP A 384 -2.38 -4.76 -2.68
CA ASP A 384 -1.51 -3.65 -3.07
C ASP A 384 -1.24 -3.67 -4.58
N ALA A 385 -2.19 -4.14 -5.39
CA ALA A 385 -2.05 -4.08 -6.84
C ALA A 385 -2.11 -2.62 -7.31
N ALA A 386 -1.00 -2.11 -7.85
CA ALA A 386 -0.90 -0.73 -8.31
C ALA A 386 -1.79 -0.46 -9.54
N PRO A 387 -2.16 0.81 -9.83
CA PRO A 387 -2.86 1.19 -11.05
C PRO A 387 -2.17 0.66 -12.31
N GLY A 388 -2.94 0.02 -13.18
CA GLY A 388 -2.45 -0.64 -14.39
C GLY A 388 -2.09 -2.12 -14.22
N GLU A 389 -1.98 -2.64 -12.99
CA GLU A 389 -1.77 -4.08 -12.77
C GLU A 389 -3.06 -4.89 -12.90
N SER A 390 -2.92 -6.20 -13.14
CA SER A 390 -4.06 -7.10 -13.17
C SER A 390 -4.68 -7.27 -11.79
N CYS A 391 -6.01 -7.39 -11.77
CA CYS A 391 -6.78 -7.58 -10.54
C CYS A 391 -7.98 -8.48 -10.78
N THR A 392 -8.57 -8.93 -9.69
CA THR A 392 -9.78 -9.74 -9.68
C THR A 392 -10.87 -9.15 -8.80
N ASP A 393 -10.56 -8.16 -7.97
CA ASP A 393 -11.47 -7.64 -6.93
C ASP A 393 -11.90 -8.71 -5.89
N ASP A 394 -11.21 -9.85 -5.88
CA ASP A 394 -11.43 -10.96 -4.94
C ASP A 394 -10.14 -11.26 -4.16
N PHE A 395 -9.14 -11.93 -4.78
CA PHE A 395 -7.84 -12.19 -4.13
C PHE A 395 -6.70 -11.30 -4.62
N VAL A 396 -6.88 -10.59 -5.73
CA VAL A 396 -5.95 -9.55 -6.18
C VAL A 396 -6.70 -8.22 -6.14
N LEU A 397 -6.59 -7.55 -4.98
CA LEU A 397 -7.20 -6.26 -4.71
C LEU A 397 -6.24 -5.14 -5.10
N CYS A 398 -6.82 -4.06 -5.61
CA CYS A 398 -6.09 -2.85 -5.93
C CYS A 398 -5.71 -2.09 -4.67
N GLU A 399 -4.63 -1.30 -4.75
CA GLU A 399 -4.26 -0.36 -3.70
C GLU A 399 -5.40 0.61 -3.36
N TYR A 400 -5.32 1.23 -2.18
CA TYR A 400 -6.33 2.19 -1.72
C TYR A 400 -6.54 3.32 -2.76
N GLY A 401 -7.80 3.70 -3.00
CA GLY A 401 -8.17 4.68 -4.03
C GLY A 401 -8.30 4.12 -5.46
N SER A 402 -7.84 2.90 -5.73
CA SER A 402 -8.08 2.19 -6.99
C SER A 402 -9.25 1.20 -6.87
N ARG A 403 -9.74 0.73 -8.03
CA ARG A 403 -10.72 -0.36 -8.14
C ARG A 403 -10.38 -1.26 -9.32
N CYS A 404 -10.89 -2.48 -9.27
CA CYS A 404 -10.72 -3.40 -10.37
C CYS A 404 -11.74 -3.14 -11.49
N VAL A 405 -11.27 -2.91 -12.72
CA VAL A 405 -12.12 -2.64 -13.89
C VAL A 405 -11.96 -3.75 -14.91
N GLY A 406 -13.08 -4.29 -15.40
CA GLY A 406 -13.10 -5.34 -16.44
C GLY A 406 -12.83 -6.75 -15.93
N ALA A 407 -12.75 -6.94 -14.60
CA ALA A 407 -12.78 -8.27 -14.02
C ALA A 407 -14.19 -8.86 -14.22
N GLU A 408 -14.27 -9.95 -14.97
CA GLU A 408 -15.53 -10.63 -15.25
C GLU A 408 -15.36 -12.12 -15.00
N GLU A 409 -16.17 -12.70 -14.12
CA GLU A 409 -16.29 -14.15 -13.99
C GLU A 409 -16.70 -14.75 -15.34
N ASN A 410 -16.05 -15.85 -15.73
CA ASN A 410 -16.49 -16.55 -16.94
C ASN A 410 -17.83 -17.25 -16.66
N PRO A 411 -18.91 -16.96 -17.41
CA PRO A 411 -20.22 -17.58 -17.18
C PRO A 411 -20.24 -19.10 -17.32
N ASP A 412 -19.26 -19.70 -17.99
CA ASP A 412 -19.12 -21.15 -18.15
C ASP A 412 -18.37 -21.84 -16.98
N GLY A 413 -17.93 -21.08 -15.99
CA GLY A 413 -17.14 -21.56 -14.84
C GLY A 413 -15.66 -21.79 -15.14
N GLY A 414 -15.17 -21.34 -16.29
CA GLY A 414 -13.75 -21.29 -16.65
C GLY A 414 -13.01 -20.09 -16.06
N VAL A 415 -11.77 -19.89 -16.50
CA VAL A 415 -10.95 -18.72 -16.11
C VAL A 415 -11.64 -17.46 -16.64
N GLY A 416 -12.00 -16.55 -15.73
CA GLY A 416 -12.55 -15.23 -16.02
C GLY A 416 -11.56 -14.29 -16.68
N THR A 417 -12.06 -13.14 -17.10
CA THR A 417 -11.20 -12.08 -17.63
C THR A 417 -10.62 -11.33 -16.44
N LEU A 418 -9.29 -11.29 -16.33
CA LEU A 418 -8.61 -10.44 -15.37
C LEU A 418 -8.98 -8.98 -15.62
N GLY A 419 -9.33 -8.27 -14.56
CA GLY A 419 -9.46 -6.83 -14.61
C GLY A 419 -8.11 -6.14 -14.61
N THR A 420 -8.15 -4.83 -14.67
CA THR A 420 -7.00 -3.96 -14.47
C THR A 420 -7.34 -2.96 -13.37
N CYS A 421 -6.43 -2.76 -12.44
CA CYS A 421 -6.56 -1.73 -11.43
C CYS A 421 -6.60 -0.36 -12.10
N GLN A 422 -7.64 0.41 -11.84
CA GLN A 422 -7.77 1.78 -12.31
C GLN A 422 -8.12 2.65 -11.12
N LEU A 423 -7.64 3.89 -11.12
CA LEU A 423 -8.10 4.90 -10.18
C LEU A 423 -9.61 5.04 -10.31
N ARG A 424 -10.32 5.16 -9.18
CA ARG A 424 -11.77 5.36 -9.19
C ARG A 424 -12.11 6.67 -9.90
N GLN A 425 -13.16 6.68 -10.70
CA GLN A 425 -13.61 7.84 -11.47
C GLN A 425 -15.08 8.16 -11.21
N VAL A 426 -15.46 9.41 -11.46
CA VAL A 426 -16.88 9.80 -11.51
C VAL A 426 -17.57 9.01 -12.64
N GLY A 427 -18.70 8.38 -12.33
CA GLY A 427 -19.43 7.47 -13.22
C GLY A 427 -19.29 5.99 -12.83
N ASP A 428 -18.39 5.67 -11.91
CA ASP A 428 -18.16 4.30 -11.45
C ASP A 428 -19.29 3.78 -10.55
N PRO A 429 -19.62 2.48 -10.58
CA PRO A 429 -20.57 1.90 -9.65
C PRO A 429 -20.01 1.92 -8.21
N CYS A 430 -20.90 2.09 -7.24
CA CYS A 430 -20.54 2.13 -5.81
C CYS A 430 -21.64 1.53 -4.93
N THR A 431 -21.27 1.02 -3.77
CA THR A 431 -22.21 0.60 -2.71
C THR A 431 -22.15 1.49 -1.47
N ASP A 432 -21.10 2.29 -1.32
CA ASP A 432 -20.95 3.29 -0.24
C ASP A 432 -20.16 4.52 -0.75
N HIS A 433 -20.23 5.64 -0.03
CA HIS A 433 -19.59 6.89 -0.41
C HIS A 433 -18.06 6.83 -0.40
N TYR A 434 -17.45 6.01 0.46
CA TYR A 434 -16.00 5.83 0.50
C TYR A 434 -15.47 5.05 -0.71
N GLU A 435 -16.35 4.46 -1.52
CA GLU A 435 -15.96 3.78 -2.75
C GLU A 435 -15.79 4.72 -3.95
N CYS A 436 -16.04 6.01 -3.76
CA CYS A 436 -15.90 7.00 -4.80
C CYS A 436 -14.57 7.75 -4.66
N PRO A 437 -14.00 8.29 -5.75
CA PRO A 437 -12.82 9.13 -5.64
C PRO A 437 -13.11 10.37 -4.79
N ASP A 438 -12.06 11.05 -4.34
CA ASP A 438 -12.21 12.34 -3.66
C ASP A 438 -13.05 13.32 -4.49
N GLU A 439 -13.72 14.24 -3.80
CA GLU A 439 -14.66 15.21 -4.36
C GLU A 439 -15.88 14.58 -5.06
N SER A 440 -16.21 13.34 -4.72
CA SER A 440 -17.40 12.64 -5.23
C SER A 440 -18.07 11.79 -4.17
N PHE A 441 -19.32 11.40 -4.42
CA PHE A 441 -20.10 10.59 -3.49
C PHE A 441 -20.93 9.54 -4.23
N CYS A 442 -21.26 8.46 -3.52
CA CYS A 442 -22.13 7.42 -4.07
C CYS A 442 -23.59 7.90 -4.12
N SER A 443 -24.11 8.18 -5.32
CA SER A 443 -25.51 8.51 -5.53
C SER A 443 -26.33 7.25 -5.73
N LYS A 444 -27.11 6.87 -4.72
CA LYS A 444 -28.05 5.74 -4.78
C LYS A 444 -29.42 6.23 -5.23
N THR A 445 -30.04 5.51 -6.15
CA THR A 445 -31.48 5.69 -6.43
C THR A 445 -32.29 5.00 -5.34
N GLU A 446 -33.34 5.63 -4.82
CA GLU A 446 -34.20 5.04 -3.78
C GLU A 446 -34.58 3.59 -4.14
N GLY A 447 -34.28 2.67 -3.22
CA GLY A 447 -34.57 1.24 -3.38
C GLY A 447 -33.49 0.40 -4.09
N ARG A 448 -32.32 0.97 -4.44
CA ARG A 448 -31.17 0.20 -4.94
C ARG A 448 -30.00 0.21 -3.96
N SER A 449 -29.36 -0.94 -3.78
CA SER A 449 -28.14 -1.09 -2.98
C SER A 449 -26.90 -0.53 -3.69
N GLN A 450 -26.89 -0.56 -5.02
CA GLN A 450 -25.84 0.04 -5.86
C GLN A 450 -26.24 1.44 -6.34
N GLY A 451 -25.31 2.36 -6.21
CA GLY A 451 -25.33 3.70 -6.78
C GLY A 451 -24.25 3.88 -7.84
N VAL A 452 -24.04 5.14 -8.21
CA VAL A 452 -22.96 5.59 -9.10
C VAL A 452 -22.24 6.75 -8.45
N CYS A 453 -20.92 6.76 -8.52
CA CYS A 453 -20.09 7.88 -8.07
C CYS A 453 -20.40 9.10 -8.92
N VAL A 454 -20.89 10.16 -8.29
CA VAL A 454 -21.16 11.43 -8.95
C VAL A 454 -20.30 12.51 -8.32
N ALA A 455 -19.79 13.43 -9.15
CA ALA A 455 -19.07 14.59 -8.66
C ALA A 455 -19.92 15.32 -7.61
N ALA A 456 -19.33 15.58 -6.45
CA ALA A 456 -20.02 16.26 -5.39
C ALA A 456 -20.14 17.74 -5.71
N THR A 457 -21.22 18.34 -5.19
CA THR A 457 -21.45 19.78 -5.21
C THR A 457 -21.89 20.20 -3.82
N ILE A 458 -21.96 21.50 -3.55
CA ILE A 458 -22.57 21.97 -2.31
C ILE A 458 -24.03 21.48 -2.25
N GLY A 459 -24.38 20.80 -1.17
CA GLY A 459 -25.66 20.12 -0.95
C GLY A 459 -25.65 18.61 -1.21
N SER A 460 -24.60 18.07 -1.83
CA SER A 460 -24.43 16.62 -2.03
C SER A 460 -24.38 15.85 -0.71
N ALA A 461 -24.81 14.59 -0.72
CA ALA A 461 -24.64 13.71 0.44
C ALA A 461 -23.17 13.37 0.67
N CYS A 462 -22.79 13.15 1.92
CA CYS A 462 -21.43 12.77 2.28
C CYS A 462 -21.42 12.01 3.60
N SER A 463 -20.46 11.11 3.79
CA SER A 463 -20.04 10.61 5.09
C SER A 463 -18.79 11.35 5.57
N THR A 464 -17.83 11.67 4.71
CA THR A 464 -16.56 12.32 5.09
C THR A 464 -16.28 13.58 4.26
N SER A 465 -15.44 14.48 4.77
CA SER A 465 -15.17 15.77 4.12
C SER A 465 -14.41 15.65 2.79
N ASN A 466 -13.66 14.56 2.56
CA ASN A 466 -12.97 14.31 1.29
C ASN A 466 -13.94 13.97 0.14
N GLN A 467 -15.18 13.61 0.43
CA GLN A 467 -16.22 13.40 -0.59
C GLN A 467 -16.86 14.70 -1.09
N CYS A 468 -16.55 15.82 -0.44
CA CYS A 468 -17.03 17.13 -0.84
C CYS A 468 -15.99 17.84 -1.72
N PRO A 469 -16.40 18.80 -2.58
CA PRO A 469 -15.45 19.65 -3.29
C PRO A 469 -14.50 20.36 -2.31
N PRO A 470 -13.31 20.80 -2.74
CA PRO A 470 -12.32 21.42 -1.84
C PRO A 470 -12.83 22.68 -1.15
N THR A 471 -13.85 23.33 -1.73
CA THR A 471 -14.54 24.50 -1.17
C THR A 471 -15.66 24.14 -0.18
N ALA A 472 -15.85 22.87 0.14
CA ALA A 472 -16.92 22.35 0.99
C ALA A 472 -16.41 21.32 2.01
N TYR A 473 -17.24 21.02 3.01
CA TYR A 473 -16.98 20.04 4.07
C TYR A 473 -18.24 19.24 4.37
N CYS A 474 -18.09 18.07 4.99
CA CYS A 474 -19.25 17.23 5.31
C CYS A 474 -19.89 17.62 6.64
N GLN A 475 -21.02 18.32 6.60
CA GLN A 475 -21.78 18.64 7.80
C GLN A 475 -22.72 17.49 8.16
N ARG A 476 -22.40 16.75 9.22
CA ARG A 476 -23.33 15.77 9.81
C ARG A 476 -24.19 16.41 10.90
N GLY A 477 -25.49 16.13 10.88
CA GLY A 477 -26.36 16.41 12.02
C GLY A 477 -26.01 15.50 13.20
N SER A 478 -26.26 15.95 14.43
CA SER A 478 -26.04 15.12 15.63
C SER A 478 -26.83 13.81 15.53
N GLY A 479 -26.10 12.68 15.41
CA GLY A 479 -26.69 11.34 15.28
C GLY A 479 -27.04 10.89 13.85
N ALA A 480 -26.74 11.68 12.82
CA ALA A 480 -26.92 11.28 11.43
C ALA A 480 -25.72 10.46 10.92
N VAL A 481 -26.00 9.36 10.20
CA VAL A 481 -24.97 8.52 9.55
C VAL A 481 -24.44 9.22 8.29
N GLU A 482 -25.31 9.97 7.61
CA GLU A 482 -25.00 10.77 6.42
C GLU A 482 -25.13 12.27 6.74
N GLY A 483 -24.23 13.06 6.16
CA GLY A 483 -24.22 14.52 6.18
C GLY A 483 -24.50 15.11 4.79
N SER A 484 -24.35 16.42 4.69
CA SER A 484 -24.40 17.14 3.41
C SER A 484 -23.16 18.03 3.25
N CYS A 485 -22.66 18.14 2.02
CA CYS A 485 -21.56 19.00 1.67
C CYS A 485 -21.98 20.46 1.81
N GLN A 486 -21.45 21.16 2.81
CA GLN A 486 -21.70 22.57 3.02
C GLN A 486 -20.50 23.40 2.59
N PRO A 487 -20.68 24.66 2.15
CA PRO A 487 -19.55 25.53 1.85
C PRO A 487 -18.65 25.65 3.07
N ARG A 488 -17.34 25.55 2.87
CA ARG A 488 -16.37 25.85 3.92
C ARG A 488 -16.54 27.28 4.38
N LEU A 489 -16.41 27.46 5.68
CA LEU A 489 -16.63 28.73 6.32
C LEU A 489 -15.43 29.65 6.08
N ALA A 490 -15.72 30.87 5.62
CA ALA A 490 -14.71 31.91 5.43
C ALA A 490 -14.09 32.33 6.78
N MET A 491 -12.89 32.91 6.73
CA MET A 491 -12.22 33.46 7.89
C MET A 491 -13.15 34.40 8.69
N GLY A 492 -13.22 34.21 10.01
CA GLY A 492 -14.06 34.93 10.96
C GLY A 492 -15.48 34.38 11.13
N ALA A 493 -15.94 33.46 10.26
CA ALA A 493 -17.26 32.85 10.40
C ALA A 493 -17.31 31.88 11.60
N SER A 494 -18.49 31.76 12.23
CA SER A 494 -18.67 30.91 13.40
C SER A 494 -18.75 29.43 13.03
N CYS A 495 -18.01 28.59 13.74
CA CYS A 495 -17.87 27.15 13.48
C CYS A 495 -18.08 26.32 14.76
N ASP A 496 -18.36 25.03 14.62
CA ASP A 496 -18.43 24.07 15.74
C ASP A 496 -17.01 23.53 16.03
N PRO A 497 -16.47 23.72 17.25
CA PRO A 497 -15.13 23.24 17.59
C PRO A 497 -14.97 21.71 17.51
N ASN A 498 -16.06 20.95 17.46
CA ASN A 498 -15.99 19.49 17.28
C ASN A 498 -15.83 19.05 15.82
N GLN A 499 -15.84 19.99 14.86
CA GLN A 499 -15.65 19.68 13.44
C GLN A 499 -14.39 20.39 12.92
N GLN A 500 -13.31 19.63 12.75
CA GLN A 500 -11.98 20.17 12.44
C GLN A 500 -11.87 20.71 10.99
N ASP A 501 -12.65 20.18 10.04
CA ASP A 501 -12.57 20.52 8.61
C ASP A 501 -13.62 21.54 8.13
N VAL A 502 -14.28 22.28 9.03
CA VAL A 502 -15.38 23.20 8.65
C VAL A 502 -14.87 24.43 7.89
N CYS A 503 -13.65 24.85 8.20
CA CYS A 503 -13.11 26.12 7.78
C CYS A 503 -12.42 26.01 6.41
N LEU A 504 -12.37 27.11 5.68
CA LEU A 504 -11.66 27.18 4.40
C LEU A 504 -10.16 27.16 4.67
N SER A 505 -9.43 26.18 4.12
CA SER A 505 -7.96 26.14 4.21
C SER A 505 -7.40 27.50 3.76
N PRO A 506 -6.51 28.14 4.55
CA PRO A 506 -5.68 27.59 5.64
C PRO A 506 -6.22 27.83 7.07
N THR A 507 -7.52 28.09 7.22
CA THR A 507 -8.13 28.38 8.54
C THR A 507 -8.65 27.12 9.22
N VAL A 508 -8.67 27.13 10.56
CA VAL A 508 -9.20 26.06 11.43
C VAL A 508 -10.22 26.63 12.41
N CYS A 509 -11.12 25.78 12.91
CA CYS A 509 -12.13 26.22 13.87
C CYS A 509 -11.53 26.41 15.26
N ARG A 510 -11.31 27.68 15.67
CA ARG A 510 -10.73 28.03 16.96
C ARG A 510 -11.66 28.97 17.72
N ASN A 511 -11.99 28.60 18.97
CA ASN A 511 -12.92 29.36 19.82
C ASN A 511 -14.27 29.65 19.13
N GLY A 512 -14.75 28.69 18.33
CA GLY A 512 -16.00 28.80 17.59
C GLY A 512 -15.97 29.78 16.41
N ALA A 513 -14.79 30.15 15.91
CA ALA A 513 -14.61 30.92 14.69
C ALA A 513 -13.49 30.36 13.79
N CYS A 514 -13.63 30.48 12.47
CA CYS A 514 -12.60 30.09 11.52
C CYS A 514 -11.47 31.11 11.52
N LEU A 515 -10.33 30.75 12.09
CA LEU A 515 -9.16 31.63 12.21
C LEU A 515 -7.98 30.99 11.48
N PRO A 516 -7.01 31.77 10.97
CA PRO A 516 -5.76 31.22 10.46
C PRO A 516 -5.13 30.28 11.49
N LEU A 517 -4.44 29.24 11.02
CA LEU A 517 -3.56 28.44 11.86
C LEU A 517 -2.62 29.38 12.63
N GLY A 518 -2.46 29.11 13.93
CA GLY A 518 -1.69 29.96 14.82
C GLY A 518 -0.21 30.00 14.44
N GLU A 519 0.33 31.21 14.30
CA GLU A 519 1.76 31.45 14.18
C GLU A 519 2.47 31.25 15.54
N PRO A 520 3.81 31.04 15.56
CA PRO A 520 4.58 31.03 16.80
C PRO A 520 4.25 32.20 17.74
N GLY A 521 3.83 31.89 18.96
CA GLY A 521 3.44 32.83 20.01
C GLY A 521 1.94 33.13 20.09
N GLU A 522 1.12 32.71 19.13
CA GLU A 522 -0.33 32.90 19.18
C GLU A 522 -1.02 31.91 20.12
N ALA A 523 -2.19 32.27 20.65
CA ALA A 523 -2.96 31.40 21.53
C ALA A 523 -3.57 30.20 20.77
N CYS A 524 -3.61 29.04 21.42
CA CYS A 524 -4.10 27.79 20.84
C CYS A 524 -4.88 26.98 21.88
N SER A 525 -5.71 26.03 21.41
CA SER A 525 -6.55 25.17 22.27
C SER A 525 -6.23 23.69 22.17
N ASP A 526 -5.64 23.25 21.05
CA ASP A 526 -5.37 21.85 20.75
C ASP A 526 -4.25 21.71 19.70
N LEU A 527 -3.85 20.47 19.44
CA LEU A 527 -2.72 20.09 18.60
C LEU A 527 -2.89 20.45 17.11
N GLY A 528 -4.11 20.68 16.62
CA GLY A 528 -4.39 21.03 15.22
C GLY A 528 -4.53 22.53 14.96
N THR A 529 -4.44 23.36 16.00
CA THR A 529 -4.68 24.81 15.87
C THR A 529 -3.48 25.64 15.45
N CYS A 530 -2.30 25.04 15.37
CA CYS A 530 -1.03 25.72 15.09
C CYS A 530 -0.51 25.34 13.70
N LYS A 531 0.25 26.22 13.04
CA LYS A 531 0.86 25.91 11.73
C LYS A 531 1.78 24.69 11.81
N PHE A 532 2.04 24.06 10.68
CA PHE A 532 2.98 22.93 10.61
C PHE A 532 4.36 23.37 11.17
N PHE A 533 5.00 22.51 11.97
CA PHE A 533 6.18 22.81 12.84
C PHE A 533 5.92 23.60 14.13
N THR A 534 4.65 23.81 14.49
CA THR A 534 4.29 24.38 15.79
C THR A 534 3.26 23.53 16.49
N GLU A 535 3.35 23.45 17.81
CA GLU A 535 2.43 22.69 18.65
C GLU A 535 1.84 23.57 19.75
N CYS A 536 0.64 23.24 20.20
CA CYS A 536 -0.01 23.98 21.26
C CYS A 536 0.55 23.63 22.64
N ILE A 537 1.62 24.31 23.04
CA ILE A 537 2.30 24.11 24.32
C ILE A 537 1.94 25.25 25.27
N GLY A 538 1.30 24.91 26.39
CA GLY A 538 0.88 25.89 27.40
C GLY A 538 -0.16 26.90 26.89
N GLY A 539 -0.97 26.52 25.89
CA GLY A 539 -1.98 27.40 25.29
C GLY A 539 -1.41 28.42 24.31
N THR A 540 -0.14 28.27 23.89
CA THR A 540 0.49 29.05 22.83
C THR A 540 1.11 28.14 21.76
N CYS A 541 0.99 28.51 20.49
CA CYS A 541 1.67 27.82 19.40
C CYS A 541 3.18 28.05 19.56
N GLN A 542 3.92 27.01 19.88
CA GLN A 542 5.37 27.08 20.04
C GLN A 542 6.02 26.24 18.94
N PRO A 543 7.14 26.71 18.35
CA PRO A 543 7.96 25.88 17.49
C PRO A 543 8.37 24.60 18.20
N VAL A 544 8.27 23.47 17.51
CA VAL A 544 8.67 22.15 18.01
C VAL A 544 9.54 21.44 16.99
N GLY A 545 10.32 20.47 17.48
CA GLY A 545 11.09 19.56 16.65
C GLY A 545 12.43 20.10 16.11
N LEU A 546 12.75 21.40 16.27
CA LEU A 546 14.09 21.92 15.93
C LEU A 546 15.05 21.83 17.13
N LEU A 547 16.36 21.92 16.88
CA LEU A 547 17.37 21.87 17.94
C LEU A 547 17.10 22.88 19.08
N GLY A 548 17.04 22.37 20.31
CA GLY A 548 16.73 23.11 21.53
C GLY A 548 15.24 23.34 21.79
N GLN A 549 14.34 22.88 20.90
CA GLN A 549 12.89 22.98 21.06
C GLN A 549 12.31 21.69 21.62
N PRO A 550 11.06 21.71 22.15
CA PRO A 550 10.38 20.48 22.56
C PRO A 550 10.27 19.49 21.40
N CYS A 551 10.35 18.20 21.71
CA CYS A 551 10.08 17.16 20.72
C CYS A 551 8.64 17.26 20.21
N TRP A 552 8.43 16.98 18.94
CA TRP A 552 7.09 16.88 18.38
C TRP A 552 6.38 15.63 18.90
N ILE A 553 5.04 15.61 18.77
CA ILE A 553 4.19 14.44 19.05
C ILE A 553 4.85 13.13 18.57
N PHE A 554 4.81 12.12 19.45
CA PHE A 554 5.49 10.82 19.29
C PHE A 554 7.02 10.85 19.40
N GLY A 555 7.62 11.89 19.98
CA GLY A 555 9.06 11.93 20.26
C GLY A 555 9.91 12.24 19.02
N VAL A 556 9.34 12.94 18.04
CA VAL A 556 10.00 13.19 16.76
C VAL A 556 10.72 14.54 16.77
N CYS A 557 11.97 14.55 16.31
CA CYS A 557 12.74 15.76 16.06
C CYS A 557 13.06 15.91 14.58
N PHE A 558 12.75 17.08 14.04
CA PHE A 558 13.01 17.49 12.66
C PHE A 558 14.47 17.85 12.42
N GLU A 559 15.15 18.33 13.46
CA GLU A 559 16.59 18.48 13.48
C GLU A 559 17.11 17.76 14.71
N GLY A 560 17.87 16.68 14.47
CA GLY A 560 18.47 15.90 15.54
C GLY A 560 17.60 14.76 16.05
N THR A 561 17.71 14.48 17.34
CA THR A 561 17.03 13.39 18.06
C THR A 561 16.30 13.94 19.29
N CYS A 562 15.26 13.25 19.73
CA CYS A 562 14.54 13.62 20.95
C CYS A 562 15.29 13.10 22.18
N ASP A 563 15.73 14.01 23.05
CA ASP A 563 16.19 13.63 24.38
C ASP A 563 14.98 13.40 25.29
N ASP A 564 14.65 12.13 25.52
CA ASP A 564 13.55 11.70 26.38
C ASP A 564 13.60 12.29 27.79
N ALA A 565 14.80 12.57 28.33
CA ALA A 565 14.94 13.10 29.69
C ALA A 565 14.47 14.56 29.79
N THR A 566 14.65 15.33 28.72
CA THR A 566 14.28 16.75 28.68
C THR A 566 13.05 17.02 27.81
N ALA A 567 12.61 16.03 27.03
CA ALA A 567 11.65 16.17 25.94
C ALA A 567 12.06 17.30 24.98
N THR A 568 13.36 17.45 24.69
CA THR A 568 13.88 18.47 23.76
C THR A 568 14.73 17.85 22.65
N CYS A 569 14.69 18.47 21.48
CA CYS A 569 15.50 18.05 20.35
C CYS A 569 16.95 18.48 20.53
N VAL A 570 17.86 17.53 20.40
CA VAL A 570 19.30 17.74 20.52
C VAL A 570 20.00 17.27 19.26
N ALA A 571 21.20 17.78 18.99
CA ALA A 571 21.93 17.40 17.78
C ALA A 571 22.21 15.89 17.80
N PRO A 572 22.24 15.21 16.64
CA PRO A 572 22.65 13.81 16.59
C PRO A 572 24.03 13.67 17.22
N LYS A 573 24.18 12.66 18.06
CA LYS A 573 25.40 12.34 18.77
C LYS A 573 26.48 11.90 17.78
N ASN A 574 27.72 12.31 18.02
CA ASN A 574 28.85 11.97 17.15
C ASN A 574 29.32 10.54 17.44
N ALA A 575 30.10 9.97 16.53
CA ALA A 575 30.72 8.68 16.78
C ALA A 575 31.55 8.69 18.08
N GLY A 576 31.29 7.72 18.97
CA GLY A 576 31.88 7.57 20.29
C GLY A 576 31.03 8.12 21.45
N ASP A 577 30.01 8.92 21.18
CA ASP A 577 29.08 9.42 22.21
C ASP A 577 28.10 8.32 22.66
N ALA A 578 27.65 8.33 23.92
CA ALA A 578 26.73 7.31 24.45
C ALA A 578 25.30 7.51 23.92
N CYS A 579 24.64 6.42 23.50
CA CYS A 579 23.31 6.45 22.90
C CYS A 579 22.39 5.35 23.44
N GLY A 580 21.08 5.59 23.35
CA GLY A 580 20.00 4.65 23.69
C GLY A 580 19.34 3.99 22.47
N ASP A 581 19.32 4.66 21.31
CA ASP A 581 18.76 4.14 20.06
C ASP A 581 19.55 4.62 18.81
N ASP A 582 19.27 3.99 17.68
CA ASP A 582 19.94 4.25 16.39
C ASP A 582 19.68 5.69 15.90
N GLU A 583 18.50 6.24 16.18
CA GLU A 583 18.06 7.60 15.82
C GLU A 583 18.88 8.70 16.51
N GLU A 584 19.41 8.45 17.70
CA GLU A 584 20.26 9.41 18.40
C GLU A 584 21.60 9.68 17.72
N CYS A 585 22.06 8.80 16.83
CA CYS A 585 23.41 8.84 16.27
C CYS A 585 23.44 9.48 14.88
N ALA A 586 24.45 10.33 14.63
CA ALA A 586 24.66 10.89 13.29
C ALA A 586 24.90 9.81 12.20
N SER A 587 25.43 8.65 12.61
CA SER A 587 25.60 7.49 11.74
C SER A 587 24.33 6.67 11.53
N GLY A 588 23.29 6.90 12.35
CA GLY A 588 22.08 6.09 12.40
C GLY A 588 22.28 4.71 13.04
N VAL A 589 23.35 4.52 13.83
CA VAL A 589 23.67 3.25 14.48
C VAL A 589 24.19 3.46 15.90
N CYS A 590 23.51 2.82 16.85
CA CYS A 590 23.78 2.80 18.26
C CYS A 590 24.00 1.37 18.77
N ASP A 591 25.11 1.17 19.47
CA ASP A 591 25.39 -0.07 20.23
C ASP A 591 25.85 0.33 21.65
N GLY A 592 25.01 1.12 22.32
CA GLY A 592 25.32 1.83 23.57
C GLY A 592 26.27 3.04 23.40
N THR A 593 26.99 3.10 22.28
CA THR A 593 27.68 4.29 21.78
C THR A 593 27.44 4.44 20.28
N CYS A 594 27.39 5.68 19.80
CA CYS A 594 27.22 5.97 18.40
C CYS A 594 28.42 5.48 17.61
N GLN A 595 28.16 4.66 16.60
CA GLN A 595 29.23 4.03 15.85
C GLN A 595 29.69 4.91 14.69
N ALA A 596 30.99 4.90 14.37
CA ALA A 596 31.49 5.42 13.10
C ALA A 596 31.30 4.33 12.02
N CYS A 597 30.12 4.27 11.41
CA CYS A 597 29.90 3.36 10.28
C CYS A 597 30.50 3.98 9.02
N ASN A 598 31.72 3.56 8.66
CA ASN A 598 32.35 3.92 7.39
C ASN A 598 31.65 3.29 6.18
#